data_AF-A0A6J1S9K8-F1
#
_entry.id   AF-A0A6J1S9K8-F1
#
_cell.length_a   1.000
_cell.length_b   1.000
_cell.length_c   1.000
_cell.angle_alpha   90.00
_cell.angle_beta   90.00
_cell.angle_gamma   90.00
#
_symmetry.space_group_name_H-M   'P 1'
#
loop_
_entity.id
_entity.type
_entity.pdbx_description
1 polymer ?
#
loop_
_entity_poly.entity_id
_entity_poly.type
_entity_poly.pdbx_seq_one_letter_code
_entity_poly.pdbx_strand_id
1 'polypeptide(L)' 'MLDFWKKEEPKQEDDDDPVTKLMKQTGCLDLHHQVQYCIAERKDWRLCQEEVKKFRSCMDAYNARRKESLK' A
#
# COMPACT_ATOMS: atom_id res chain seq x y z
N MET A 1 24.51 17.00 -10.70
CA MET A 1 23.92 16.48 -9.43
C MET A 1 22.47 16.95 -9.24
N LEU A 2 21.69 17.11 -10.33
CA LEU A 2 20.22 17.18 -10.32
C LEU A 2 19.60 16.17 -11.30
N ASP A 3 20.45 15.39 -11.96
CA ASP A 3 20.10 14.53 -13.09
C ASP A 3 19.71 13.11 -12.64
N PHE A 4 20.01 12.76 -11.38
CA PHE A 4 19.69 11.46 -10.79
C PHE A 4 18.20 11.33 -10.38
N TRP A 5 17.52 12.45 -10.09
CA TRP A 5 16.10 12.49 -9.73
C TRP A 5 15.18 12.78 -10.93
N LYS A 6 15.75 13.08 -12.11
CA LYS A 6 15.01 13.13 -13.37
C LYS A 6 15.12 11.78 -14.06
N LYS A 7 14.44 10.77 -13.51
CA LYS A 7 14.11 9.58 -14.29
C LYS A 7 12.72 9.83 -14.89
N GLU A 8 12.65 9.95 -16.20
CA GLU A 8 11.42 10.24 -16.94
C GLU A 8 10.30 9.26 -16.54
N GLU A 9 9.18 9.82 -16.08
CA GLU A 9 7.99 9.04 -15.77
C GLU A 9 7.36 8.52 -17.08
N PRO A 10 7.16 7.20 -17.22
CA PRO A 10 6.38 6.70 -18.33
C PRO A 10 4.93 7.20 -18.17
N LYS A 11 4.51 8.09 -19.07
CA LYS A 11 3.10 8.49 -19.25
C LYS A 11 2.27 7.25 -19.56
N GLN A 12 1.46 6.79 -18.61
CA GLN A 12 0.50 5.70 -18.84
C GLN A 12 -0.77 5.88 -18.00
N GLU A 13 -1.76 6.56 -18.59
CA GLU A 13 -3.25 6.47 -18.48
C GLU A 13 -3.98 6.12 -17.17
N ASP A 14 -3.29 6.03 -16.04
CA ASP A 14 -3.88 5.85 -14.71
C ASP A 14 -3.11 6.81 -13.78
N ASP A 15 -3.76 7.87 -13.32
CA ASP A 15 -3.18 8.89 -12.42
C ASP A 15 -2.74 8.30 -11.07
N ASP A 16 -3.00 7.02 -10.80
CA ASP A 16 -2.51 6.33 -9.61
C ASP A 16 -0.99 6.17 -9.61
N ASP A 17 -0.37 6.50 -8.47
CA ASP A 17 1.03 6.15 -8.24
C ASP A 17 1.22 4.61 -8.20
N PRO A 18 2.45 4.11 -8.47
CA PRO A 18 2.71 2.67 -8.51
C PRO A 18 2.31 1.91 -7.25
N VAL A 19 2.40 2.52 -6.06
CA VAL A 19 2.02 1.88 -4.80
C VAL A 19 0.51 1.75 -4.72
N THR A 20 -0.23 2.81 -5.04
CA THR A 20 -1.70 2.79 -5.08
C THR A 20 -2.21 1.71 -6.03
N LYS A 21 -1.65 1.62 -7.24
CA LYS A 21 -1.99 0.57 -8.22
C LYS A 21 -1.78 -0.84 -7.68
N LEU A 22 -0.64 -1.09 -7.03
CA LEU A 22 -0.34 -2.37 -6.40
C LEU A 22 -1.31 -2.67 -5.24
N MET A 23 -1.62 -1.68 -4.41
CA MET A 23 -2.56 -1.83 -3.30
C MET A 23 -3.98 -2.14 -3.81
N LYS A 24 -4.44 -1.53 -4.91
CA LYS A 24 -5.73 -1.87 -5.56
C LYS A 24 -5.79 -3.35 -5.93
N GLN A 25 -4.73 -3.92 -6.51
CA GLN A 25 -4.66 -5.34 -6.88
C GLN A 25 -4.79 -6.29 -5.69
N THR A 26 -4.31 -5.89 -4.51
CA THR A 26 -4.43 -6.73 -3.30
C THR A 26 -5.84 -6.73 -2.71
N GLY A 27 -6.66 -5.72 -3.01
CA GLY A 27 -7.93 -5.45 -2.35
C GLY A 27 -7.79 -4.89 -0.93
N CYS A 28 -6.57 -4.53 -0.49
CA CYS A 28 -6.29 -4.02 0.85
C CYS A 28 -6.12 -2.50 0.93
N LEU A 29 -6.45 -1.77 -0.15
CA LEU A 29 -6.21 -0.31 -0.26
C LEU A 29 -6.91 0.50 0.84
N ASP A 30 -8.17 0.22 1.14
CA ASP A 30 -8.89 0.98 2.17
C ASP A 30 -8.27 0.82 3.56
N LEU A 31 -7.78 -0.37 3.87
CA LEU A 31 -7.07 -0.64 5.13
C LEU A 31 -5.70 0.06 5.16
N HIS A 32 -5.02 0.16 4.02
CA HIS A 32 -3.81 0.97 3.89
C HIS A 32 -4.09 2.44 4.20
N HIS A 33 -5.16 3.01 3.62
CA HIS A 33 -5.57 4.39 3.90
C HIS A 33 -5.98 4.60 5.37
N GLN A 34 -6.63 3.63 6.01
CA GLN A 34 -6.95 3.72 7.45
C GLN A 34 -5.68 3.83 8.31
N VAL A 35 -4.63 3.07 7.98
CA VAL A 35 -3.33 3.20 8.66
C VAL A 35 -2.73 4.58 8.43
N GLN A 36 -2.71 5.07 7.18
CA GLN A 36 -2.19 6.40 6.86
C GLN A 36 -2.97 7.50 7.60
N TYR A 37 -4.30 7.43 7.61
CA TYR A 37 -5.16 8.37 8.32
C TYR A 37 -4.86 8.38 9.82
N CYS A 38 -4.76 7.21 10.46
CA CYS A 38 -4.42 7.12 11.88
C CYS A 38 -3.05 7.74 12.18
N ILE A 39 -2.04 7.47 11.36
CA ILE A 39 -0.70 8.03 11.54
C ILE A 39 -0.72 9.56 11.35
N ALA A 40 -1.45 10.05 10.36
CA ALA A 40 -1.58 11.49 10.10
C ALA A 40 -2.30 12.22 11.25
N GLU A 41 -3.37 11.62 11.79
CA GLU A 41 -4.15 12.17 12.90
C GLU A 41 -3.36 12.13 14.22
N ARG A 42 -2.78 10.98 14.57
CA ARG A 42 -2.11 10.77 15.86
C ARG A 42 -0.66 11.25 15.88
N LYS A 43 -0.02 11.34 14.71
CA LYS A 43 1.41 11.63 14.53
C LYS A 43 2.34 10.65 15.26
N ASP A 44 1.82 9.49 15.65
CA ASP A 44 2.56 8.40 16.27
C ASP A 44 2.01 7.06 15.78
N TRP A 45 2.78 6.40 14.94
CA TRP A 45 2.39 5.13 14.34
C TRP A 45 2.23 4.00 15.37
N ARG A 46 2.86 4.12 16.55
CA ARG A 46 2.77 3.11 17.62
C ARG A 46 1.38 3.08 18.25
N LEU A 47 0.58 4.13 18.09
CA LEU A 47 -0.81 4.20 18.55
C LEU A 47 -1.81 3.61 17.53
N CYS A 48 -1.34 3.27 16.32
CA CYS A 48 -2.17 2.76 15.22
C CYS A 48 -2.08 1.23 15.05
N GLN A 49 -1.77 0.51 16.13
CA GLN A 49 -1.53 -0.94 16.06
C GLN A 49 -2.77 -1.72 15.60
N GLU A 50 -3.97 -1.26 15.92
CA GLU A 50 -5.20 -1.95 15.52
C GLU A 50 -5.44 -1.84 14.01
N GLU A 51 -5.25 -0.65 13.42
CA GLU A 51 -5.32 -0.43 11.97
C GLU A 51 -4.24 -1.24 11.25
N VAL A 52 -3.02 -1.25 11.79
CA VAL A 52 -1.89 -2.01 11.22
C VAL A 52 -2.16 -3.52 11.27
N LYS A 53 -2.74 -4.04 12.35
CA LYS A 53 -3.11 -5.47 12.46
C LYS A 53 -4.16 -5.85 11.40
N LYS A 54 -5.20 -5.03 11.22
CA LYS A 54 -6.24 -5.27 10.20
C LYS A 54 -5.63 -5.29 8.80
N PHE A 55 -4.79 -4.30 8.48
CA PHE A 55 -4.08 -4.25 7.19
C PHE A 55 -3.20 -5.48 6.97
N ARG A 56 -2.43 -5.88 7.99
CA ARG A 56 -1.60 -7.10 7.94
C ARG A 56 -2.43 -8.35 7.67
N SER A 57 -3.55 -8.55 8.39
CA SER A 57 -4.42 -9.72 8.17
C SER A 57 -4.95 -9.79 6.73
N CYS A 58 -5.30 -8.64 6.13
CA CYS A 58 -5.69 -8.59 4.72
C CYS A 58 -4.56 -9.04 3.79
N MET A 59 -3.35 -8.52 4.00
CA MET A 59 -2.18 -8.83 3.18
C MET A 59 -1.73 -10.30 3.33
N ASP A 60 -1.79 -10.85 4.55
CA ASP A 60 -1.51 -12.26 4.82
C ASP A 60 -2.49 -13.16 4.06
N ALA A 61 -3.79 -12.82 4.05
CA ALA A 61 -4.80 -13.53 3.28
C ALA A 61 -4.55 -13.45 1.76
N TYR A 62 -4.18 -12.27 1.25
CA TYR A 62 -3.79 -12.11 -0.16
C TYR A 62 -2.58 -12.98 -0.52
N ASN A 63 -1.53 -12.96 0.31
CA ASN A 63 -0.33 -13.75 0.09
C ASN A 63 -0.60 -15.25 0.12
N ALA A 64 -1.49 -15.73 1.00
CA ALA A 64 -1.91 -17.12 1.04
C ALA A 64 -2.62 -17.52 -0.26
N ARG A 65 -3.59 -16.72 -0.75
CA ARG A 65 -4.28 -16.97 -2.02
C ARG A 65 -3.30 -16.96 -3.20
N ARG A 66 -2.39 -15.99 -3.25
CA ARG A 66 -1.36 -15.89 -4.28
C ARG A 66 -0.45 -17.10 -4.28
N LYS A 67 -0.02 -17.57 -3.11
CA LYS A 67 0.83 -18.77 -2.99
C LYS A 67 0.13 -20.02 -3.51
N GLU A 68 -1.18 -20.15 -3.28
CA GLU A 68 -1.97 -21.27 -3.80
C GLU A 68 -2.06 -21.25 -5.33
N SER A 69 -2.27 -20.07 -5.93
CA SER A 69 -2.32 -19.93 -7.40
C SER A 69 -0.98 -20.18 -8.11
N LEU A 70 0.13 -20.24 -7.36
CA LEU A 70 1.48 -20.47 -7.90
C LEU A 70 1.93 -21.93 -7.76
N LYS A 71 1.14 -22.79 -7.14
CA LYS A 71 1.37 -24.24 -7.07
C LYS A 71 0.81 -24.91 -8.32
#